data_AF-A0A3E0CM60-F1
#
_entry.id   AF-A0A3E0CM60-F1
#
_cell.length_a   1.000
_cell.length_b   1.000
_cell.length_c   1.000
_cell.angle_alpha   90.00
_cell.angle_beta   90.00
_cell.angle_gamma   90.00
#
_symmetry.space_group_name_H-M   'P 1'
#
loop_
_entity.id
_entity.type
_entity.pdbx_description
1 polymer ?
#
loop_
_entity_poly.entity_id
_entity_poly.type
_entity_poly.pdbx_seq_one_letter_code
_entity_poly.pdbx_strand_id
1 'polypeptide(L)'
;MDAWNQVLPHVAAALKAGSKFLITSRTHIWMAAKNDLKASALPALSKSNVTIQVEKLTTDEKAQIAYNHLKFGDQDKSFRTEIKGFLPAVVGGEHFLPESARRLGNRLLSGQLKKTQAGVSEFFEKPSEFLLETVRSLAPQSLAALALLFVSSGRVSSPIADGPEAQLAMEAFGVTLASLRSAVLELNDTLSLHAQDHTGVYWQFKHPTVGESIGRYVAENPELVELYLRGAKAESLMAEIVCPGVTLTGALVVVPPIFYDLLVQRLSARPDSALRSFLTTRANTEFAVQLLAMRSDLLELDIHLPRNYRIAIDSKADFLAKMNKFGLLPEKTRKLFAEELIKSVWERADASVLQYEYLREVLTPPEQSLLLSKVESQVLNRLDDHVDRVSETWDTDYSPANHFDDLEEAVRDFIREVAPERDKELLDGFKSRTAYAVEEMTKRYRGAKEEDAPVSKNVRSNSNVASIFRDVDD
;
A
#
# COMPACT_ATOMS: atom_id res chain seq x y z
N MET A 1 -18.70 11.20 5.17
CA MET A 1 -17.91 12.44 5.35
C MET A 1 -18.67 13.54 6.13
N ASP A 2 -19.98 13.43 6.40
CA ASP A 2 -20.78 14.51 7.02
C ASP A 2 -20.80 14.58 8.56
N ALA A 3 -20.40 13.51 9.26
CA ALA A 3 -20.61 13.39 10.72
C ALA A 3 -19.83 14.43 11.55
N TRP A 4 -18.58 14.74 11.16
CA TRP A 4 -17.75 15.69 11.92
C TRP A 4 -18.32 17.11 11.88
N ASN A 5 -18.79 17.57 10.72
CA ASN A 5 -19.37 18.91 10.58
C ASN A 5 -20.65 19.11 11.41
N GLN A 6 -21.37 18.03 11.74
CA GLN A 6 -22.53 18.06 12.64
C GLN A 6 -22.11 18.14 14.13
N VAL A 7 -20.95 17.58 14.49
CA VAL A 7 -20.46 17.52 15.87
C VAL A 7 -19.69 18.78 16.27
N LEU A 8 -19.00 19.46 15.34
CA LEU A 8 -18.18 20.64 15.63
C LEU A 8 -18.90 21.78 16.40
N PRO A 9 -20.17 22.15 16.09
CA PRO A 9 -20.89 23.15 16.85
C PRO A 9 -21.13 22.76 18.32
N HIS A 10 -21.32 21.46 18.60
CA HIS A 10 -21.50 20.94 19.95
C HIS A 10 -20.20 21.01 20.75
N VAL A 11 -19.06 20.70 20.12
CA VAL A 11 -17.72 20.87 20.71
C VAL A 11 -17.46 22.35 21.03
N ALA A 12 -17.85 23.26 20.13
CA ALA A 12 -17.72 24.70 20.37
C ALA A 12 -18.54 25.18 21.56
N ALA A 13 -19.78 24.69 21.71
CA ALA A 13 -20.63 24.98 22.86
C ALA A 13 -20.02 24.45 24.17
N ALA A 14 -19.51 23.21 24.16
CA ALA A 14 -18.86 22.60 25.31
C ALA A 14 -17.58 23.35 25.75
N LEU A 15 -16.76 23.83 24.79
CA LEU A 15 -15.61 24.69 25.08
C LEU A 15 -16.03 25.99 25.77
N LYS A 16 -17.11 26.64 25.30
CA LYS A 16 -17.65 27.85 25.94
C LYS A 16 -18.17 27.58 27.36
N ALA A 17 -18.66 26.37 27.61
CA ALA A 17 -19.07 25.91 28.94
C ALA A 17 -17.89 25.45 29.83
N GLY A 18 -16.64 25.58 29.37
CA GLY A 18 -15.43 25.29 30.15
C GLY A 18 -14.87 23.88 29.99
N SER A 19 -15.40 23.06 29.09
CA SER A 19 -14.80 21.75 28.77
C SER A 19 -13.47 21.91 28.05
N LYS A 20 -12.59 20.91 28.17
CA LYS A 20 -11.30 20.83 27.47
C LYS A 20 -11.29 19.59 26.58
N PHE A 21 -10.78 19.72 25.37
CA PHE A 21 -10.69 18.63 24.39
C PHE A 21 -9.22 18.38 24.01
N LEU A 22 -8.83 17.12 23.95
CA LEU A 22 -7.58 16.66 23.34
C LEU A 22 -7.93 15.87 22.08
N ILE A 23 -7.46 16.33 20.93
CA ILE A 23 -7.73 15.70 19.63
C ILE A 23 -6.38 15.27 19.06
N THR A 24 -6.27 13.99 18.68
CA THR A 24 -5.06 13.42 18.09
C THR A 24 -5.39 12.86 16.70
N SER A 25 -4.51 13.10 15.73
CA SER A 25 -4.63 12.60 14.35
C SER A 25 -3.26 12.46 13.73
N ARG A 26 -3.12 11.57 12.74
CA ARG A 26 -1.95 11.56 11.85
C ARG A 26 -1.95 12.81 10.97
N THR A 27 -0.77 13.36 10.68
CA THR A 27 -0.61 14.61 9.92
C THR A 27 -1.32 14.57 8.57
N HIS A 28 -1.13 13.51 7.78
CA HIS A 28 -1.75 13.39 6.45
C HIS A 28 -3.29 13.26 6.52
N ILE A 29 -3.83 12.53 7.49
CA ILE A 29 -5.28 12.39 7.70
C ILE A 29 -5.88 13.75 8.08
N TRP A 30 -5.20 14.49 8.96
CA TRP A 30 -5.62 15.84 9.33
C TRP A 30 -5.56 16.80 8.14
N MET A 31 -4.47 16.79 7.37
CA MET A 31 -4.31 17.68 6.22
C MET A 31 -5.36 17.42 5.13
N ALA A 32 -5.66 16.14 4.85
CA ALA A 32 -6.71 15.77 3.91
C ALA A 32 -8.10 16.23 4.41
N ALA A 33 -8.43 15.96 5.68
CA ALA A 33 -9.71 16.32 6.26
C ALA A 33 -9.90 17.85 6.45
N LYS A 34 -8.80 18.60 6.62
CA LYS A 34 -8.84 20.04 6.90
C LYS A 34 -9.59 20.84 5.84
N ASN A 35 -9.52 20.42 4.58
CA ASN A 35 -10.20 21.10 3.47
C ASN A 35 -11.72 20.89 3.49
N ASP A 36 -12.18 19.78 4.08
CA ASP A 36 -13.60 19.39 4.09
C ASP A 36 -14.29 19.74 5.42
N LEU A 37 -13.52 20.10 6.45
CA LEU A 37 -14.05 20.53 7.75
C LEU A 37 -14.46 22.00 7.70
N LYS A 38 -15.67 22.31 8.19
CA LYS A 38 -16.14 23.69 8.39
C LYS A 38 -15.39 24.32 9.56
N ALA A 39 -14.17 24.78 9.31
CA ALA A 39 -13.30 25.44 10.29
C ALA A 39 -13.97 26.67 10.98
N SER A 40 -14.96 27.28 10.33
CA SER A 40 -15.80 28.35 10.89
C SER A 40 -16.65 27.90 12.09
N ALA A 41 -17.05 26.62 12.16
CA ALA A 41 -17.87 26.09 13.25
C ALA A 41 -17.08 25.89 14.55
N LEU A 42 -15.76 25.74 14.47
CA LEU A 42 -14.87 25.61 15.63
C LEU A 42 -13.54 26.31 15.35
N PRO A 43 -13.47 27.66 15.41
CA PRO A 43 -12.27 28.43 15.07
C PRO A 43 -11.03 28.08 15.90
N ALA A 44 -11.24 27.50 17.08
CA ALA A 44 -10.19 27.00 17.96
C ALA A 44 -9.31 25.91 17.31
N LEU A 45 -9.86 25.11 16.37
CA LEU A 45 -9.11 24.10 15.60
C LEU A 45 -8.00 24.70 14.73
N SER A 46 -8.11 25.98 14.38
CA SER A 46 -7.15 26.68 13.53
C SER A 46 -6.24 27.64 14.30
N LYS A 47 -6.69 28.11 15.48
CA LYS A 47 -6.06 29.23 16.21
C LYS A 47 -5.39 28.86 17.53
N SER A 48 -5.76 27.73 18.14
CA SER A 48 -5.27 27.32 19.47
C SER A 48 -4.73 25.89 19.40
N ASN A 49 -3.64 25.73 18.65
CA ASN A 49 -2.98 24.45 18.51
C ASN A 49 -1.63 24.51 19.20
N VAL A 50 -1.50 23.81 20.33
CA VAL A 50 -0.19 23.23 20.68
C VAL A 50 -0.08 21.98 19.82
N THR A 51 0.34 22.15 18.56
CA THR A 51 0.62 21.01 17.69
C THR A 51 1.93 20.40 18.17
N ILE A 52 1.86 19.37 19.03
CA ILE A 52 3.02 18.53 19.32
C ILE A 52 3.27 17.70 18.06
N GLN A 53 4.20 18.15 17.22
CA GLN A 53 4.70 17.36 16.10
C GLN A 53 5.59 16.26 16.69
N VAL A 54 5.02 15.08 16.92
CA VAL A 54 5.74 13.90 17.44
C VAL A 54 6.96 13.55 16.56
N GLU A 55 6.96 13.99 15.31
CA GLU A 55 8.05 13.83 14.33
C GLU A 55 9.26 14.76 14.58
N LYS A 56 9.15 15.77 15.47
CA LYS A 56 10.22 16.75 15.74
C LYS A 56 10.65 16.79 17.21
N LEU A 57 10.90 15.61 17.79
CA LEU A 57 11.49 15.53 19.13
C LEU A 57 12.92 16.10 19.11
N THR A 58 13.20 17.02 20.02
CA THR A 58 14.57 17.51 20.26
C THR A 58 15.44 16.39 20.83
N THR A 59 16.75 16.50 20.69
CA THR A 59 17.68 15.50 21.20
C THR A 59 17.54 15.28 22.71
N ASP A 60 17.25 16.35 23.47
CA ASP A 60 17.03 16.26 24.93
C ASP A 60 15.72 15.54 25.27
N GLU A 61 14.64 15.79 24.53
CA GLU A 61 13.38 15.05 24.70
C GLU A 61 13.55 13.57 24.36
N LYS A 62 14.26 13.26 23.27
CA LYS A 62 14.60 11.88 22.89
C LYS A 62 15.42 11.20 24.00
N ALA A 63 16.39 11.91 24.57
CA ALA A 63 17.21 11.42 25.68
C ALA A 63 16.39 11.16 26.94
N GLN A 64 15.48 12.07 27.30
CA GLN A 64 14.61 11.88 28.46
C GLN A 64 13.64 10.73 28.26
N ILE A 65 13.07 10.56 27.06
CA ILE A 65 12.19 9.43 26.73
C ILE A 65 12.95 8.11 26.86
N ALA A 66 14.16 8.01 26.29
CA ALA A 66 15.01 6.84 26.40
C ALA A 66 15.39 6.52 27.85
N TYR A 67 15.79 7.56 28.62
CA TYR A 67 16.11 7.41 30.02
C TYR A 67 14.93 6.85 30.81
N ASN A 68 13.74 7.44 30.67
CA ASN A 68 12.56 7.03 31.42
C ASN A 68 12.21 5.56 31.14
N HIS A 69 12.20 5.15 29.88
CA HIS A 69 11.88 3.78 29.52
C HIS A 69 12.93 2.78 29.98
N LEU A 70 14.22 3.14 29.98
CA LEU A 70 15.28 2.28 30.51
C LEU A 70 15.29 2.19 32.03
N LYS A 71 15.12 3.32 32.72
CA LYS A 71 15.19 3.42 34.19
C LYS A 71 13.99 2.76 34.87
N PHE A 72 12.79 2.97 34.32
CA PHE A 72 11.53 2.44 34.85
C PHE A 72 11.05 1.18 34.11
N GLY A 73 11.83 0.69 33.16
CA GLY A 73 11.63 -0.59 32.51
C GLY A 73 12.03 -1.77 33.39
N ASP A 74 11.98 -2.98 32.83
CA ASP A 74 12.33 -4.21 33.56
C ASP A 74 13.80 -4.62 33.36
N GLN A 75 14.61 -3.90 32.57
CA GLN A 75 16.03 -4.20 32.34
C GLN A 75 16.87 -4.30 33.61
N ASP A 76 17.85 -5.21 33.60
CA ASP A 76 18.81 -5.32 34.69
C ASP A 76 19.90 -4.23 34.64
N LYS A 77 20.57 -4.03 35.78
CA LYS A 77 21.63 -3.03 35.93
C LYS A 77 22.79 -3.28 34.97
N SER A 78 23.20 -4.53 34.80
CA SER A 78 24.27 -4.93 33.87
C SER A 78 23.99 -4.46 32.45
N PHE A 79 22.79 -4.73 31.94
CA PHE A 79 22.36 -4.32 30.61
C PHE A 79 22.44 -2.82 30.46
N ARG A 80 21.89 -2.05 31.42
CA ARG A 80 21.90 -0.58 31.38
C ARG A 80 23.32 -0.03 31.35
N THR A 81 24.23 -0.57 32.17
CA THR A 81 25.65 -0.17 32.17
C THR A 81 26.33 -0.46 30.82
N GLU A 82 26.10 -1.63 30.22
CA GLU A 82 26.72 -2.02 28.94
C GLU A 82 26.30 -1.13 27.77
N ILE A 83 25.04 -0.70 27.72
CA ILE A 83 24.52 0.09 26.59
C ILE A 83 24.61 1.61 26.80
N LYS A 84 24.81 2.09 28.04
CA LYS A 84 24.81 3.51 28.44
C LYS A 84 25.69 4.38 27.55
N GLY A 85 26.88 3.88 27.18
CA GLY A 85 27.82 4.60 26.32
C GLY A 85 27.32 4.84 24.89
N PHE A 86 26.34 4.05 24.43
CA PHE A 86 25.82 4.09 23.05
C PHE A 86 24.56 4.96 22.92
N LEU A 87 23.85 5.25 24.02
CA LEU A 87 22.58 5.99 24.02
C LEU A 87 22.67 7.39 23.39
N PRO A 88 23.73 8.21 23.62
CA PRO A 88 23.83 9.53 23.00
C PRO A 88 23.83 9.50 21.46
N ALA A 89 24.42 8.47 20.86
CA ALA A 89 24.48 8.34 19.40
C ALA A 89 23.10 8.09 18.81
N VAL A 90 22.29 7.25 19.47
CA VAL A 90 20.97 6.86 18.99
C VAL A 90 19.93 7.97 19.14
N VAL A 91 19.94 8.71 20.25
CA VAL A 91 19.02 9.85 20.44
C VAL A 91 19.35 11.02 19.51
N GLY A 92 20.62 11.14 19.09
CA GLY A 92 21.04 12.08 18.05
C GLY A 92 20.63 11.67 16.62
N GLY A 93 20.17 10.43 16.42
CA GLY A 93 19.78 9.90 15.12
C GLY A 93 18.40 10.37 14.63
N GLU A 94 18.22 10.30 13.31
CA GLU A 94 16.94 10.64 12.65
C GLU A 94 15.85 9.59 12.90
N HIS A 95 16.23 8.33 13.10
CA HIS A 95 15.30 7.19 13.23
C HIS A 95 14.81 6.92 14.67
N PHE A 96 15.02 7.85 15.60
CA PHE A 96 14.54 7.66 16.97
C PHE A 96 13.01 7.71 17.03
N LEU A 97 12.41 6.61 17.48
CA LEU A 97 10.99 6.53 17.82
C LEU A 97 10.82 6.27 19.32
N PRO A 98 9.88 6.95 20.01
CA PRO A 98 9.57 6.67 21.41
C PRO A 98 9.27 5.19 21.68
N GLU A 99 8.65 4.50 20.71
CA GLU A 99 8.37 3.07 20.82
C GLU A 99 9.65 2.22 20.84
N SER A 100 10.69 2.58 20.08
CA SER A 100 11.99 1.90 20.17
C SER A 100 12.61 2.10 21.55
N ALA A 101 12.54 3.30 22.12
CA ALA A 101 12.99 3.55 23.50
C ALA A 101 12.20 2.72 24.53
N ARG A 102 10.88 2.63 24.39
CA ARG A 102 10.02 1.78 25.23
C ARG A 102 10.44 0.32 25.17
N ARG A 103 10.71 -0.20 23.97
CA ARG A 103 11.12 -1.59 23.74
C ARG A 103 12.49 -1.90 24.29
N LEU A 104 13.44 -0.98 24.14
CA LEU A 104 14.77 -1.10 24.73
C LEU A 104 14.69 -1.24 26.26
N GLY A 105 13.70 -0.61 26.89
CA GLY A 105 13.39 -0.76 28.32
C GLY A 105 12.78 -2.10 28.75
N ASN A 106 12.47 -3.00 27.81
CA ASN A 106 11.81 -4.27 28.10
C ASN A 106 12.70 -5.49 27.75
N ARG A 107 12.98 -6.38 28.70
CA ARG A 107 13.86 -7.56 28.54
C ARG A 107 13.41 -8.49 27.44
N LEU A 108 12.10 -8.75 27.33
CA LEU A 108 11.56 -9.60 26.28
C LEU A 108 11.79 -8.98 24.89
N LEU A 109 11.57 -7.66 24.77
CA LEU A 109 11.67 -6.90 23.52
C LEU A 109 13.07 -6.36 23.19
N SER A 110 14.08 -6.69 24.00
CA SER A 110 15.47 -6.36 23.73
C SER A 110 16.41 -7.56 23.91
N GLY A 111 15.88 -8.77 24.15
CA GLY A 111 16.69 -9.93 24.52
C GLY A 111 17.70 -10.34 23.46
N GLN A 112 17.42 -10.06 22.18
CA GLN A 112 18.30 -10.34 21.04
C GLN A 112 19.21 -9.15 20.66
N LEU A 113 19.16 -8.05 21.42
CA LEU A 113 19.96 -6.86 21.13
C LEU A 113 21.46 -7.16 21.26
N LYS A 114 22.21 -6.91 20.19
CA LYS A 114 23.67 -6.86 20.26
C LYS A 114 24.09 -5.61 21.04
N LYS A 115 24.75 -5.82 22.19
CA LYS A 115 25.20 -4.76 23.10
C LYS A 115 26.47 -4.05 22.58
N THR A 116 26.43 -3.59 21.33
CA THR A 116 27.47 -2.81 20.67
C THR A 116 26.84 -1.54 20.10
N GLN A 117 27.64 -0.50 19.83
CA GLN A 117 27.11 0.74 19.25
C GLN A 117 26.29 0.49 17.97
N ALA A 118 26.81 -0.35 17.06
CA ALA A 118 26.10 -0.71 15.82
C ALA A 118 24.79 -1.47 16.10
N GLY A 119 24.77 -2.39 17.07
CA GLY A 119 23.57 -3.14 17.42
C GLY A 119 22.47 -2.28 18.04
N VAL A 120 22.83 -1.34 18.92
CA VAL A 120 21.88 -0.38 19.51
C VAL A 120 21.36 0.60 18.45
N SER A 121 22.19 1.05 17.50
CA SER A 121 21.71 1.85 16.37
C SER A 121 20.73 1.07 15.48
N GLU A 122 21.07 -0.16 15.07
CA GLU A 122 20.23 -0.98 14.21
C GLU A 122 18.85 -1.26 14.84
N PHE A 123 18.79 -1.45 16.16
CA PHE A 123 17.54 -1.62 16.90
C PHE A 123 16.56 -0.45 16.73
N PHE A 124 17.07 0.77 16.63
CA PHE A 124 16.25 1.97 16.43
C PHE A 124 15.97 2.23 14.96
N GLU A 125 16.90 1.88 14.06
CA GLU A 125 16.75 2.03 12.61
C GLU A 125 15.74 1.04 12.02
N LYS A 126 15.66 -0.19 12.55
CA LYS A 126 14.80 -1.27 12.02
C LYS A 126 13.85 -1.86 13.07
N PRO A 127 12.95 -1.05 13.65
CA PRO A 127 12.13 -1.48 14.78
C PRO A 127 11.23 -2.67 14.42
N SER A 128 10.61 -2.69 13.24
CA SER A 128 9.69 -3.76 12.84
C SER A 128 10.39 -5.12 12.66
N GLU A 129 11.63 -5.12 12.18
CA GLU A 129 12.42 -6.35 12.00
C GLU A 129 12.75 -6.98 13.35
N PHE A 130 13.18 -6.18 14.32
CA PHE A 130 13.48 -6.70 15.65
C PHE A 130 12.20 -7.26 16.33
N LEU A 131 11.05 -6.59 16.19
CA LEU A 131 9.82 -7.08 16.82
C LEU A 131 9.38 -8.42 16.20
N LEU A 132 9.56 -8.58 14.89
CA LEU A 132 9.37 -9.85 14.20
C LEU A 132 10.34 -10.93 14.73
N GLU A 133 11.60 -10.60 14.95
CA GLU A 133 12.59 -11.53 15.53
C GLU A 133 12.20 -11.96 16.96
N THR A 134 11.69 -11.01 17.75
CA THR A 134 11.13 -11.31 19.09
C THR A 134 9.96 -12.28 18.97
N VAL A 135 8.99 -11.99 18.09
CA VAL A 135 7.83 -12.88 17.84
C VAL A 135 8.29 -14.27 17.42
N ARG A 136 9.26 -14.40 16.52
CA ARG A 136 9.81 -15.70 16.07
C ARG A 136 10.42 -16.53 17.21
N SER A 137 10.88 -15.88 18.29
CA SER A 137 11.52 -16.55 19.43
C SER A 137 10.53 -16.98 20.53
N LEU A 138 9.26 -16.59 20.43
CA LEU A 138 8.23 -16.90 21.42
C LEU A 138 7.91 -18.40 21.45
N ALA A 139 7.55 -18.88 22.64
CA ALA A 139 7.05 -20.24 22.81
C ALA A 139 5.71 -20.46 22.08
N PRO A 140 5.37 -21.71 21.69
CA PRO A 140 4.14 -22.00 20.94
C PRO A 140 2.86 -21.46 21.58
N GLN A 141 2.73 -21.51 22.91
CA GLN A 141 1.56 -20.96 23.62
C GLN A 141 1.44 -19.44 23.52
N SER A 142 2.57 -18.72 23.49
CA SER A 142 2.61 -17.27 23.32
C SER A 142 2.31 -16.88 21.87
N LEU A 143 2.78 -17.66 20.89
CA LEU A 143 2.42 -17.49 19.49
C LEU A 143 0.92 -17.72 19.28
N ALA A 144 0.35 -18.78 19.86
CA ALA A 144 -1.09 -19.05 19.81
C ALA A 144 -1.92 -17.92 20.43
N ALA A 145 -1.46 -17.35 21.54
CA ALA A 145 -2.11 -16.19 22.17
C ALA A 145 -2.14 -14.95 21.25
N LEU A 146 -1.02 -14.65 20.57
CA LEU A 146 -0.97 -13.54 19.61
C LEU A 146 -1.75 -13.84 18.33
N ALA A 147 -1.75 -15.08 17.86
CA ALA A 147 -2.53 -15.52 16.71
C ALA A 147 -4.03 -15.43 16.97
N LEU A 148 -4.50 -15.79 18.17
CA LEU A 148 -5.89 -15.61 18.58
C LEU A 148 -6.30 -14.13 18.50
N LEU A 149 -5.48 -13.23 19.06
CA LEU A 149 -5.72 -11.79 18.94
C LEU A 149 -5.76 -11.36 17.47
N PHE A 150 -4.85 -11.88 16.64
CA PHE A 150 -4.76 -11.54 15.23
C PHE A 150 -6.01 -11.93 14.45
N VAL A 151 -6.49 -13.19 14.56
CA VAL A 151 -7.71 -13.65 13.87
C VAL A 151 -8.99 -13.03 14.42
N SER A 152 -8.96 -12.54 15.66
CA SER A 152 -10.07 -11.83 16.30
C SER A 152 -10.03 -10.31 16.05
N SER A 153 -9.42 -9.87 14.95
CA SER A 153 -9.29 -8.44 14.60
C SER A 153 -8.64 -7.57 15.69
N GLY A 154 -7.73 -8.17 16.45
CA GLY A 154 -6.99 -7.52 17.53
C GLY A 154 -7.71 -7.44 18.87
N ARG A 155 -8.90 -8.06 19.02
CA ARG A 155 -9.71 -7.96 20.24
C ARG A 155 -10.43 -9.28 20.59
N VAL A 156 -10.26 -9.77 21.82
CA VAL A 156 -10.82 -11.06 22.29
C VAL A 156 -11.51 -10.85 23.64
N SER A 157 -12.66 -11.46 23.89
CA SER A 157 -13.34 -11.35 25.19
C SER A 157 -12.51 -11.92 26.34
N SER A 158 -12.69 -11.38 27.55
CA SER A 158 -12.19 -11.95 28.80
C SER A 158 -13.40 -12.34 29.67
N PRO A 159 -13.59 -13.63 30.02
CA PRO A 159 -12.72 -14.77 29.72
C PRO A 159 -12.74 -15.18 28.23
N ILE A 160 -11.64 -15.80 27.80
CA ILE A 160 -11.48 -16.33 26.45
C ILE A 160 -12.34 -17.59 26.32
N ALA A 161 -13.33 -17.58 25.43
CA ALA A 161 -14.19 -18.74 25.17
C ALA A 161 -13.48 -19.81 24.31
N ASP A 162 -13.96 -21.05 24.38
CA ASP A 162 -13.58 -22.12 23.44
C ASP A 162 -14.41 -21.96 22.16
N GLY A 163 -13.97 -21.03 21.30
CA GLY A 163 -14.61 -20.70 20.04
C GLY A 163 -13.74 -21.05 18.83
N PRO A 164 -14.26 -20.90 17.60
CA PRO A 164 -13.55 -21.23 16.37
C PRO A 164 -12.18 -20.55 16.23
N GLU A 165 -12.08 -19.28 16.60
CA GLU A 165 -10.83 -18.51 16.56
C GLU A 165 -9.78 -19.07 17.53
N ALA A 166 -10.22 -19.48 18.72
CA ALA A 166 -9.35 -20.11 19.70
C ALA A 166 -8.90 -21.50 19.24
N GLN A 167 -9.81 -22.30 18.67
CA GLN A 167 -9.49 -23.62 18.12
C GLN A 167 -8.46 -23.53 17.00
N LEU A 168 -8.66 -22.61 16.05
CA LEU A 168 -7.72 -22.39 14.97
C LEU A 168 -6.32 -22.02 15.47
N ALA A 169 -6.22 -21.12 16.46
CA ALA A 169 -4.94 -20.75 17.05
C ALA A 169 -4.31 -21.91 17.85
N MET A 170 -5.12 -22.71 18.55
CA MET A 170 -4.64 -23.88 19.31
C MET A 170 -4.07 -24.95 18.39
N GLU A 171 -4.78 -25.28 17.31
CA GLU A 171 -4.39 -26.30 16.33
C GLU A 171 -3.12 -25.89 15.59
N ALA A 172 -3.04 -24.63 15.15
CA ALA A 172 -1.89 -24.11 14.41
C ALA A 172 -0.56 -24.19 15.18
N PHE A 173 -0.60 -24.13 16.51
CA PHE A 173 0.61 -24.16 17.35
C PHE A 173 0.67 -25.39 18.28
N GLY A 174 -0.28 -26.31 18.20
CA GLY A 174 -0.31 -27.54 19.00
C GLY A 174 -0.44 -27.31 20.51
N VAL A 175 -1.29 -26.36 20.93
CA VAL A 175 -1.45 -25.98 22.35
C VAL A 175 -2.86 -26.21 22.88
N THR A 176 -3.00 -26.24 24.21
CA THR A 176 -4.31 -26.35 24.87
C THR A 176 -4.91 -24.98 25.18
N LEU A 177 -6.23 -24.93 25.40
CA LEU A 177 -6.91 -23.70 25.81
C LEU A 177 -6.39 -23.17 27.14
N ALA A 178 -6.01 -24.07 28.05
CA ALA A 178 -5.44 -23.70 29.35
C ALA A 178 -4.07 -23.00 29.19
N SER A 179 -3.16 -23.57 28.40
CA SER A 179 -1.86 -22.95 28.13
C SER A 179 -2.00 -21.64 27.35
N LEU A 180 -2.95 -21.55 26.42
CA LEU A 180 -3.23 -20.32 25.67
C LEU A 180 -3.71 -19.21 26.62
N ARG A 181 -4.67 -19.50 27.51
CA ARG A 181 -5.16 -18.53 28.50
C ARG A 181 -4.06 -18.06 29.45
N SER A 182 -3.19 -18.98 29.90
CA SER A 182 -2.01 -18.64 30.70
C SER A 182 -1.08 -17.69 29.94
N ALA A 183 -0.79 -18.00 28.68
CA ALA A 183 0.10 -17.19 27.85
C ALA A 183 -0.44 -15.77 27.60
N VAL A 184 -1.76 -15.61 27.39
CA VAL A 184 -2.35 -14.26 27.25
C VAL A 184 -2.14 -13.43 28.52
N LEU A 185 -2.29 -14.04 29.71
CA LEU A 185 -2.03 -13.38 31.00
C LEU A 185 -0.55 -13.01 31.17
N GLU A 186 0.37 -13.92 30.81
CA GLU A 186 1.82 -13.69 30.87
C GLU A 186 2.28 -12.58 29.91
N LEU A 187 1.61 -12.46 28.75
CA LEU A 187 1.87 -11.41 27.76
C LEU A 187 1.22 -10.06 28.11
N ASN A 188 0.43 -9.98 29.19
CA ASN A 188 -0.18 -8.74 29.61
C ASN A 188 0.91 -7.70 29.90
N ASP A 189 0.65 -6.46 29.51
CA ASP A 189 1.57 -5.33 29.65
C ASP A 189 2.89 -5.43 28.87
N THR A 190 3.10 -6.47 28.06
CA THR A 190 4.27 -6.57 27.16
C THR A 190 3.82 -6.51 25.70
N LEU A 191 3.06 -7.53 25.25
CA LEU A 191 2.57 -7.68 23.89
C LEU A 191 1.03 -7.61 23.80
N SER A 192 0.34 -7.93 24.89
CA SER A 192 -1.10 -7.79 25.02
C SER A 192 -1.47 -6.79 26.13
N LEU A 193 -2.73 -6.37 26.15
CA LEU A 193 -3.29 -5.49 27.16
C LEU A 193 -4.67 -5.98 27.56
N HIS A 194 -4.88 -6.16 28.87
CA HIS A 194 -6.21 -6.32 29.44
C HIS A 194 -6.90 -4.96 29.56
N ALA A 195 -8.03 -4.80 28.88
CA ALA A 195 -8.78 -3.57 28.83
C ALA A 195 -10.26 -3.80 29.14
N GLN A 196 -10.98 -2.73 29.47
CA GLN A 196 -12.43 -2.77 29.60
C GLN A 196 -13.07 -1.59 28.86
N ASP A 197 -14.26 -1.82 28.34
CA ASP A 197 -15.16 -0.75 27.90
C ASP A 197 -16.60 -1.02 28.38
N HIS A 198 -17.56 -0.30 27.82
CA HIS A 198 -18.98 -0.44 28.14
C HIS A 198 -19.58 -1.81 27.78
N THR A 199 -18.93 -2.60 26.92
CA THR A 199 -19.38 -3.94 26.49
C THR A 199 -18.82 -5.05 27.36
N GLY A 200 -17.80 -4.76 28.17
CA GLY A 200 -17.16 -5.72 29.07
C GLY A 200 -15.64 -5.66 29.01
N VAL A 201 -15.04 -6.73 29.52
CA VAL A 201 -13.58 -6.87 29.65
C VAL A 201 -13.03 -7.69 28.50
N TYR A 202 -11.88 -7.30 27.98
CA TYR A 202 -11.30 -7.90 26.78
C TYR A 202 -9.76 -7.80 26.76
N TRP A 203 -9.16 -8.60 25.90
CA TRP A 203 -7.75 -8.59 25.54
C TRP A 203 -7.56 -7.93 24.19
N GLN A 204 -6.50 -7.14 24.03
CA GLN A 204 -6.09 -6.57 22.76
C GLN A 204 -4.56 -6.56 22.62
N PHE A 205 -4.06 -6.29 21.42
CA PHE A 205 -2.64 -5.97 21.26
C PHE A 205 -2.28 -4.71 22.05
N LYS A 206 -1.11 -4.71 22.71
CA LYS A 206 -0.61 -3.52 23.40
C LYS A 206 -0.28 -2.38 22.43
N HIS A 207 0.18 -2.72 21.22
CA HIS A 207 0.45 -1.77 20.15
C HIS A 207 0.14 -2.39 18.78
N PRO A 208 -0.35 -1.61 17.78
CA PRO A 208 -0.63 -2.13 16.43
C PRO A 208 0.54 -2.87 15.77
N THR A 209 1.78 -2.45 16.02
CA THR A 209 2.98 -3.11 15.45
C THR A 209 3.15 -4.55 15.92
N VAL A 210 2.61 -4.94 17.08
CA VAL A 210 2.60 -6.35 17.51
C VAL A 210 1.72 -7.16 16.58
N GLY A 211 0.55 -6.64 16.22
CA GLY A 211 -0.36 -7.22 15.24
C GLY A 211 0.28 -7.33 13.85
N GLU A 212 1.03 -6.32 13.43
CA GLU A 212 1.80 -6.36 12.17
C GLU A 212 2.90 -7.42 12.20
N SER A 213 3.65 -7.53 13.30
CA SER A 213 4.72 -8.53 13.44
C SER A 213 4.19 -9.96 13.46
N ILE A 214 3.10 -10.25 14.18
CA ILE A 214 2.48 -11.58 14.13
C ILE A 214 1.88 -11.85 12.74
N GLY A 215 1.26 -10.85 12.10
CA GLY A 215 0.76 -11.00 10.73
C GLY A 215 1.87 -11.38 9.74
N ARG A 216 3.04 -10.74 9.84
CA ARG A 216 4.21 -11.08 9.02
C ARG A 216 4.79 -12.45 9.35
N TYR A 217 4.87 -12.82 10.64
CA TYR A 217 5.29 -14.16 11.05
C TYR A 217 4.40 -15.25 10.43
N VAL A 218 3.08 -15.06 10.48
CA VAL A 218 2.10 -15.98 9.91
C VAL A 218 2.21 -16.02 8.38
N ALA A 219 2.38 -14.87 7.72
CA ALA A 219 2.51 -14.78 6.26
C ALA A 219 3.73 -15.54 5.71
N GLU A 220 4.82 -15.62 6.48
CA GLU A 220 6.05 -16.30 6.08
C GLU A 220 5.95 -17.85 6.18
N ASN A 221 4.88 -18.39 6.76
CA ASN A 221 4.69 -19.83 6.95
C ASN A 221 3.48 -20.35 6.14
N PRO A 222 3.69 -21.19 5.11
CA PRO A 222 2.62 -21.78 4.30
C PRO A 222 1.60 -22.61 5.09
N GLU A 223 1.98 -23.20 6.22
CA GLU A 223 1.08 -23.98 7.07
C GLU A 223 0.12 -23.10 7.89
N LEU A 224 0.36 -21.77 7.94
CA LEU A 224 -0.43 -20.81 8.71
C LEU A 224 -1.31 -19.91 7.83
N VAL A 225 -1.49 -20.25 6.55
CA VAL A 225 -2.24 -19.43 5.58
C VAL A 225 -3.66 -19.10 6.06
N GLU A 226 -4.37 -20.05 6.69
CA GLU A 226 -5.72 -19.78 7.19
C GLU A 226 -5.75 -18.67 8.25
N LEU A 227 -4.79 -18.68 9.18
CA LEU A 227 -4.65 -17.62 10.18
C LEU A 227 -4.43 -16.27 9.50
N TYR A 228 -3.60 -16.22 8.46
CA TYR A 228 -3.37 -15.00 7.70
C TYR A 228 -4.65 -14.50 7.02
N LEU A 229 -5.38 -15.38 6.33
CA LEU A 229 -6.63 -15.03 5.64
C LEU A 229 -7.71 -14.48 6.57
N ARG A 230 -7.83 -15.04 7.77
CA ARG A 230 -8.81 -14.60 8.77
C ARG A 230 -8.38 -13.33 9.50
N GLY A 231 -7.10 -13.21 9.87
CA GLY A 231 -6.62 -12.10 10.69
C GLY A 231 -6.19 -10.86 9.93
N ALA A 232 -5.65 -11.00 8.71
CA ALA A 232 -5.17 -9.86 7.94
C ALA A 232 -6.34 -8.99 7.44
N LYS A 233 -6.13 -7.68 7.38
CA LYS A 233 -7.11 -6.73 6.85
C LYS A 233 -7.30 -6.94 5.36
N ALA A 234 -8.49 -6.62 4.85
CA ALA A 234 -8.81 -6.81 3.43
C ALA A 234 -7.83 -6.08 2.50
N GLU A 235 -7.33 -4.91 2.91
CA GLU A 235 -6.34 -4.14 2.15
C GLU A 235 -4.99 -4.89 2.06
N SER A 236 -4.54 -5.51 3.16
CA SER A 236 -3.34 -6.37 3.17
C SER A 236 -3.55 -7.62 2.32
N LEU A 237 -4.71 -8.28 2.44
CA LEU A 237 -5.05 -9.44 1.60
C LEU A 237 -4.92 -9.10 0.10
N MET A 238 -5.44 -7.95 -0.33
CA MET A 238 -5.38 -7.51 -1.72
C MET A 238 -3.95 -7.19 -2.20
N ALA A 239 -3.05 -6.78 -1.29
CA ALA A 239 -1.70 -6.35 -1.61
C ALA A 239 -0.64 -7.46 -1.45
N GLU A 240 -0.88 -8.44 -0.59
CA GLU A 240 0.14 -9.39 -0.15
C GLU A 240 -0.13 -10.82 -0.65
N ILE A 241 -1.33 -11.11 -1.17
CA ILE A 241 -1.70 -12.46 -1.61
C ILE A 241 -1.55 -12.65 -3.12
N VAL A 242 -1.20 -13.87 -3.51
CA VAL A 242 -1.35 -14.38 -4.87
C VAL A 242 -1.96 -15.79 -4.86
N CYS A 243 -2.60 -16.16 -5.95
CA CYS A 243 -3.00 -17.55 -6.22
C CYS A 243 -1.79 -18.34 -6.77
N PRO A 244 -1.83 -19.69 -6.73
CA PRO A 244 -0.74 -20.52 -7.21
C PRO A 244 -0.46 -20.28 -8.70
N GLY A 245 0.83 -20.28 -9.06
CA GLY A 245 1.29 -20.03 -10.43
C GLY A 245 1.42 -18.55 -10.81
N VAL A 246 1.15 -17.64 -9.88
CA VAL A 246 1.34 -16.19 -10.09
C VAL A 246 2.57 -15.71 -9.30
N THR A 247 3.51 -15.09 -10.00
CA THR A 247 4.70 -14.47 -9.39
C THR A 247 4.57 -12.96 -9.46
N LEU A 248 4.55 -12.31 -8.29
CA LEU A 248 4.45 -10.86 -8.19
C LEU A 248 5.34 -10.34 -7.06
N THR A 249 6.16 -9.33 -7.34
CA THR A 249 7.01 -8.71 -6.33
C THR A 249 6.16 -8.11 -5.21
N GLY A 250 6.51 -8.43 -3.96
CA GLY A 250 5.77 -7.97 -2.78
C GLY A 250 4.61 -8.88 -2.36
N ALA A 251 4.34 -9.97 -3.08
CA ALA A 251 3.47 -11.02 -2.57
C ALA A 251 4.17 -11.79 -1.43
N LEU A 252 3.49 -11.91 -0.29
CA LEU A 252 3.97 -12.64 0.88
C LEU A 252 3.36 -14.03 0.98
N VAL A 253 2.11 -14.21 0.53
CA VAL A 253 1.34 -15.43 0.76
C VAL A 253 0.79 -15.99 -0.54
N VAL A 254 1.06 -17.27 -0.80
CA VAL A 254 0.41 -18.04 -1.87
C VAL A 254 -0.77 -18.78 -1.26
N VAL A 255 -1.99 -18.48 -1.71
CA VAL A 255 -3.21 -19.09 -1.16
C VAL A 255 -3.58 -20.34 -1.96
N PRO A 256 -3.57 -21.54 -1.36
CA PRO A 256 -3.97 -22.76 -2.04
C PRO A 256 -5.50 -22.82 -2.28
N PRO A 257 -5.96 -23.61 -3.27
CA PRO A 257 -7.38 -23.68 -3.64
C PRO A 257 -8.34 -24.06 -2.51
N ILE A 258 -7.85 -24.76 -1.48
CA ILE A 258 -8.65 -25.17 -0.31
C ILE A 258 -9.25 -23.97 0.42
N PHE A 259 -8.60 -22.79 0.34
CA PHE A 259 -9.03 -21.58 1.03
C PHE A 259 -9.72 -20.56 0.11
N TYR A 260 -10.05 -20.92 -1.14
CA TYR A 260 -10.67 -19.97 -2.05
C TYR A 260 -12.05 -19.50 -1.58
N ASP A 261 -12.86 -20.37 -0.99
CA ASP A 261 -14.15 -19.97 -0.40
C ASP A 261 -13.97 -18.88 0.65
N LEU A 262 -12.99 -19.06 1.55
CA LEU A 262 -12.65 -18.07 2.56
C LEU A 262 -12.14 -16.78 1.91
N LEU A 263 -11.24 -16.87 0.94
CA LEU A 263 -10.70 -15.69 0.26
C LEU A 263 -11.79 -14.91 -0.49
N VAL A 264 -12.72 -15.59 -1.18
CA VAL A 264 -13.87 -14.96 -1.83
C VAL A 264 -14.74 -14.24 -0.81
N GLN A 265 -15.06 -14.87 0.33
CA GLN A 265 -15.83 -14.21 1.40
C GLN A 265 -15.14 -12.95 1.91
N ARG A 266 -13.81 -12.98 2.07
CA ARG A 266 -13.02 -11.83 2.56
C ARG A 266 -12.96 -10.68 1.55
N LEU A 267 -12.93 -10.99 0.25
CA LEU A 267 -12.72 -9.99 -0.80
C LEU A 267 -14.01 -9.50 -1.47
N SER A 268 -15.10 -10.29 -1.48
CA SER A 268 -16.33 -10.01 -2.26
C SER A 268 -16.94 -8.62 -2.03
N ALA A 269 -16.79 -8.06 -0.83
CA ALA A 269 -17.27 -6.72 -0.45
C ALA A 269 -16.31 -5.58 -0.82
N ARG A 270 -15.28 -5.83 -1.65
CA ARG A 270 -14.36 -4.81 -2.15
C ARG A 270 -14.90 -4.12 -3.41
N PRO A 271 -14.48 -2.86 -3.66
CA PRO A 271 -14.85 -2.14 -4.87
C PRO A 271 -14.41 -2.90 -6.12
N ASP A 272 -15.18 -2.74 -7.20
CA ASP A 272 -14.96 -3.45 -8.46
C ASP A 272 -13.57 -3.22 -9.04
N SER A 273 -13.06 -1.99 -8.94
CA SER A 273 -11.71 -1.64 -9.39
C SER A 273 -10.63 -2.45 -8.67
N ALA A 274 -10.77 -2.64 -7.36
CA ALA A 274 -9.84 -3.43 -6.56
C ALA A 274 -9.94 -4.91 -6.95
N LEU A 275 -11.15 -5.46 -7.07
CA LEU A 275 -11.36 -6.86 -7.46
C LEU A 275 -10.84 -7.17 -8.86
N ARG A 276 -11.10 -6.28 -9.83
CA ARG A 276 -10.56 -6.42 -11.20
C ARG A 276 -9.04 -6.38 -11.21
N SER A 277 -8.42 -5.47 -10.45
CA SER A 277 -6.96 -5.42 -10.31
C SER A 277 -6.40 -6.73 -9.72
N PHE A 278 -7.04 -7.26 -8.68
CA PHE A 278 -6.65 -8.54 -8.08
C PHE A 278 -6.80 -9.71 -9.07
N LEU A 279 -7.93 -9.80 -9.78
CA LEU A 279 -8.17 -10.82 -10.80
C LEU A 279 -7.15 -10.77 -11.94
N THR A 280 -6.69 -9.57 -12.28
CA THR A 280 -5.71 -9.33 -13.36
C THR A 280 -4.31 -9.80 -12.95
N THR A 281 -3.88 -9.38 -11.75
CA THR A 281 -2.47 -9.43 -11.34
C THR A 281 -2.13 -10.56 -10.36
N ARG A 282 -3.11 -11.07 -9.62
CA ARG A 282 -2.89 -11.97 -8.46
C ARG A 282 -3.68 -13.28 -8.53
N ALA A 283 -4.75 -13.33 -9.30
CA ALA A 283 -5.60 -14.51 -9.41
C ALA A 283 -5.10 -15.53 -10.45
N ASN A 284 -5.50 -16.79 -10.23
CA ASN A 284 -5.48 -17.84 -11.25
C ASN A 284 -6.90 -18.10 -11.78
N THR A 285 -7.02 -18.97 -12.79
CA THR A 285 -8.32 -19.28 -13.42
C THR A 285 -9.35 -19.82 -12.43
N GLU A 286 -8.94 -20.73 -11.55
CA GLU A 286 -9.83 -21.40 -10.59
C GLU A 286 -10.44 -20.42 -9.58
N PHE A 287 -9.62 -19.51 -9.03
CA PHE A 287 -10.11 -18.46 -8.15
C PHE A 287 -11.01 -17.47 -8.89
N ALA A 288 -10.64 -17.09 -10.11
CA ALA A 288 -11.43 -16.19 -10.94
C ALA A 288 -12.84 -16.74 -11.19
N VAL A 289 -12.97 -18.05 -11.48
CA VAL A 289 -14.27 -18.73 -11.62
C VAL A 289 -15.11 -18.57 -10.34
N GLN A 290 -14.55 -18.85 -9.17
CA GLN A 290 -15.29 -18.77 -7.91
C GLN A 290 -15.72 -17.34 -7.57
N LEU A 291 -14.83 -16.36 -7.73
CA LEU A 291 -15.17 -14.97 -7.44
C LEU A 291 -16.23 -14.44 -8.40
N LEU A 292 -16.14 -14.75 -9.70
CA LEU A 292 -17.12 -14.32 -10.71
C LEU A 292 -18.47 -15.00 -10.55
N ALA A 293 -18.54 -16.21 -9.98
CA ALA A 293 -19.81 -16.84 -9.62
C ALA A 293 -20.60 -16.01 -8.57
N MET A 294 -19.89 -15.32 -7.67
CA MET A 294 -20.50 -14.43 -6.67
C MET A 294 -20.65 -12.98 -7.17
N ARG A 295 -19.73 -12.52 -8.02
CA ARG A 295 -19.61 -11.15 -8.51
C ARG A 295 -19.59 -11.08 -10.04
N SER A 296 -20.65 -11.62 -10.65
CA SER A 296 -20.80 -11.65 -12.13
C SER A 296 -20.86 -10.23 -12.75
N ASP A 297 -21.27 -9.25 -11.96
CA ASP A 297 -21.29 -7.82 -12.28
C ASP A 297 -19.90 -7.26 -12.63
N LEU A 298 -18.81 -7.92 -12.20
CA LEU A 298 -17.45 -7.49 -12.57
C LEU A 298 -17.20 -7.54 -14.08
N LEU A 299 -17.91 -8.39 -14.81
CA LEU A 299 -17.86 -8.50 -16.28
C LEU A 299 -18.78 -7.49 -16.99
N GLU A 300 -19.67 -6.83 -16.26
CA GLU A 300 -20.57 -5.78 -16.78
C GLU A 300 -19.86 -4.42 -16.71
N LEU A 301 -18.82 -4.24 -17.54
CA LEU A 301 -18.15 -2.95 -17.70
C LEU A 301 -18.44 -2.31 -19.04
N ASP A 302 -18.47 -0.98 -19.02
CA ASP A 302 -18.39 -0.20 -20.24
C ASP A 302 -16.99 -0.36 -20.86
N ILE A 303 -16.99 -0.89 -22.09
CA ILE A 303 -15.81 -1.18 -22.92
C ILE A 303 -15.28 0.11 -23.56
N HIS A 304 -15.94 1.26 -23.34
CA HIS A 304 -15.39 2.54 -23.74
C HIS A 304 -14.07 2.84 -23.00
N LEU A 305 -12.96 2.69 -23.73
CA LEU A 305 -11.62 2.98 -23.25
C LEU A 305 -11.29 4.46 -23.50
N PRO A 306 -10.49 5.10 -22.63
CA PRO A 306 -10.10 6.49 -22.80
C PRO A 306 -9.44 6.72 -24.16
N ARG A 307 -9.97 7.66 -24.94
CA ARG A 307 -9.45 7.97 -26.28
C ARG A 307 -8.06 8.61 -26.26
N ASN A 308 -7.71 9.27 -25.16
CA ASN A 308 -6.48 10.08 -25.06
C ASN A 308 -5.26 9.28 -24.55
N TYR A 309 -5.42 8.01 -24.20
CA TYR A 309 -4.34 7.17 -23.67
C TYR A 309 -4.23 5.86 -24.45
N ARG A 310 -3.02 5.28 -24.42
CA ARG A 310 -2.76 3.96 -24.98
C ARG A 310 -3.56 2.90 -24.23
N ILE A 311 -4.13 1.94 -24.95
CA ILE A 311 -4.92 0.85 -24.37
C ILE A 311 -4.13 0.06 -23.34
N ALA A 312 -2.83 -0.18 -23.57
CA ALA A 312 -1.98 -0.94 -22.66
C ALA A 312 -1.83 -0.33 -21.25
N ILE A 313 -2.22 0.94 -21.06
CA ILE A 313 -2.17 1.63 -19.75
C ILE A 313 -3.51 1.48 -19.02
N ASP A 314 -4.58 1.05 -19.71
CA ASP A 314 -5.91 0.96 -19.12
C ASP A 314 -6.11 -0.36 -18.36
N SER A 315 -6.29 -0.25 -17.05
CA SER A 315 -6.55 -1.39 -16.16
C SER A 315 -7.77 -2.25 -16.54
N LYS A 316 -8.77 -1.70 -17.24
CA LYS A 316 -9.91 -2.47 -17.77
C LYS A 316 -9.47 -3.33 -18.94
N ALA A 317 -8.60 -2.83 -19.81
CA ALA A 317 -8.08 -3.60 -20.94
C ALA A 317 -7.29 -4.81 -20.44
N ASP A 318 -6.45 -4.62 -19.43
CA ASP A 318 -5.73 -5.72 -18.77
C ASP A 318 -6.67 -6.75 -18.15
N PHE A 319 -7.71 -6.28 -17.45
CA PHE A 319 -8.73 -7.15 -16.87
C PHE A 319 -9.46 -7.97 -17.93
N LEU A 320 -9.95 -7.33 -19.00
CA LEU A 320 -10.67 -8.00 -20.08
C LEU A 320 -9.78 -9.04 -20.78
N ALA A 321 -8.53 -8.67 -21.09
CA ALA A 321 -7.58 -9.58 -21.71
C ALA A 321 -7.24 -10.76 -20.79
N LYS A 322 -7.09 -10.52 -19.48
CA LYS A 322 -6.91 -11.59 -18.49
C LYS A 322 -8.12 -12.54 -18.45
N MET A 323 -9.33 -12.01 -18.43
CA MET A 323 -10.55 -12.83 -18.44
C MET A 323 -10.69 -13.63 -19.74
N ASN A 324 -10.26 -13.07 -20.88
CA ASN A 324 -10.19 -13.79 -22.16
C ASN A 324 -9.21 -14.96 -22.06
N LYS A 325 -8.00 -14.72 -21.53
CA LYS A 325 -6.98 -15.75 -21.32
C LYS A 325 -7.45 -16.87 -20.40
N PHE A 326 -8.28 -16.56 -19.40
CA PHE A 326 -8.91 -17.54 -18.53
C PHE A 326 -10.11 -18.27 -19.16
N GLY A 327 -10.56 -17.86 -20.36
CA GLY A 327 -11.76 -18.40 -20.99
C GLY A 327 -13.06 -17.99 -20.28
N LEU A 328 -13.02 -16.92 -19.48
CA LEU A 328 -14.14 -16.44 -18.66
C LEU A 328 -14.81 -15.19 -19.25
N LEU A 329 -14.26 -14.63 -20.32
CA LEU A 329 -14.85 -13.48 -21.00
C LEU A 329 -15.99 -13.93 -21.93
N PRO A 330 -17.24 -13.44 -21.75
CA PRO A 330 -18.33 -13.78 -22.64
C PRO A 330 -18.07 -13.31 -24.07
N GLU A 331 -18.41 -14.14 -25.07
CA GLU A 331 -18.11 -13.85 -26.48
C GLU A 331 -18.68 -12.50 -26.97
N LYS A 332 -19.86 -12.10 -26.46
CA LYS A 332 -20.43 -10.78 -26.75
C LYS A 332 -19.52 -9.64 -26.28
N THR A 333 -18.98 -9.75 -25.07
CA THR A 333 -18.07 -8.77 -24.47
C THR A 333 -16.72 -8.80 -25.18
N ARG A 334 -16.19 -9.99 -25.50
CA ARG A 334 -14.96 -10.16 -26.28
C ARG A 334 -15.04 -9.46 -27.64
N LYS A 335 -16.13 -9.65 -28.39
CA LYS A 335 -16.33 -8.99 -29.69
C LYS A 335 -16.30 -7.46 -29.58
N LEU A 336 -17.02 -6.90 -28.62
CA LEU A 336 -17.03 -5.46 -28.38
C LEU A 336 -15.63 -4.94 -28.00
N PHE A 337 -14.88 -5.69 -27.20
CA PHE A 337 -13.51 -5.32 -26.86
C PHE A 337 -12.56 -5.45 -28.06
N ALA A 338 -12.69 -6.52 -28.86
CA ALA A 338 -11.94 -6.68 -30.09
C ALA A 338 -12.20 -5.54 -31.09
N GLU A 339 -13.45 -5.09 -31.22
CA GLU A 339 -13.79 -3.91 -32.02
C GLU A 339 -13.09 -2.64 -31.49
N GLU A 340 -13.00 -2.45 -30.18
CA GLU A 340 -12.30 -1.31 -29.58
C GLU A 340 -10.77 -1.39 -29.79
N LEU A 341 -10.17 -2.58 -29.66
CA LEU A 341 -8.75 -2.83 -29.97
C LEU A 341 -8.43 -2.54 -31.44
N ILE A 342 -9.32 -2.93 -32.35
CA ILE A 342 -9.16 -2.67 -33.79
C ILE A 342 -9.31 -1.17 -34.08
N LYS A 343 -10.33 -0.52 -33.49
CA LYS A 343 -10.54 0.93 -33.63
C LYS A 343 -9.37 1.74 -33.07
N SER A 344 -8.76 1.34 -31.95
CA SER A 344 -7.60 2.07 -31.41
C SER A 344 -6.41 2.07 -32.35
N VAL A 345 -6.17 0.95 -33.03
CA VAL A 345 -5.11 0.86 -34.03
C VAL A 345 -5.43 1.78 -35.22
N TRP A 346 -6.62 1.65 -35.82
CA TRP A 346 -6.96 2.38 -37.04
C TRP A 346 -7.21 3.88 -36.83
N GLU A 347 -7.89 4.27 -35.76
CA GLU A 347 -8.31 5.66 -35.51
C GLU A 347 -7.29 6.43 -34.67
N ARG A 348 -6.51 5.75 -33.83
CA ARG A 348 -5.60 6.40 -32.86
C ARG A 348 -4.13 6.04 -33.04
N ALA A 349 -3.81 5.22 -34.05
CA ALA A 349 -2.45 4.71 -34.28
C ALA A 349 -1.84 4.11 -33.00
N ASP A 350 -2.66 3.43 -32.18
CA ASP A 350 -2.21 2.81 -30.95
C ASP A 350 -1.66 1.40 -31.22
N ALA A 351 -0.34 1.24 -31.16
CA ALA A 351 0.34 -0.04 -31.41
C ALA A 351 0.28 -1.03 -30.23
N SER A 352 -0.46 -0.75 -29.15
CA SER A 352 -0.54 -1.64 -27.97
C SER A 352 -0.84 -3.10 -28.33
N VAL A 353 -1.74 -3.35 -29.30
CA VAL A 353 -2.09 -4.71 -29.75
C VAL A 353 -0.93 -5.43 -30.44
N LEU A 354 -0.01 -4.69 -31.05
CA LEU A 354 1.19 -5.27 -31.70
C LEU A 354 2.32 -5.49 -30.68
N GLN A 355 2.45 -4.60 -29.72
CA GLN A 355 3.52 -4.64 -28.71
C GLN A 355 3.27 -5.68 -27.61
N TYR A 356 2.00 -5.94 -27.29
CA TYR A 356 1.62 -6.76 -26.15
C TYR A 356 0.77 -7.97 -26.56
N GLU A 357 1.39 -9.15 -26.50
CA GLU A 357 0.76 -10.42 -26.93
C GLU A 357 -0.56 -10.69 -26.20
N TYR A 358 -0.67 -10.36 -24.91
CA TYR A 358 -1.90 -10.59 -24.14
C TYR A 358 -3.12 -9.82 -24.68
N LEU A 359 -2.90 -8.66 -25.32
CA LEU A 359 -3.97 -7.92 -26.02
C LEU A 359 -4.25 -8.53 -27.40
N ARG A 360 -3.20 -8.98 -28.11
CA ARG A 360 -3.32 -9.67 -29.41
C ARG A 360 -4.14 -10.96 -29.31
N GLU A 361 -3.95 -11.74 -28.25
CA GLU A 361 -4.65 -13.01 -27.97
C GLU A 361 -6.18 -12.83 -27.81
N VAL A 362 -6.68 -11.61 -27.60
CA VAL A 362 -8.13 -11.31 -27.58
C VAL A 362 -8.75 -11.40 -28.97
N LEU A 363 -7.97 -11.10 -30.00
CA LEU A 363 -8.39 -11.13 -31.39
C LEU A 363 -8.28 -12.55 -31.95
N THR A 364 -9.35 -13.01 -32.59
CA THR A 364 -9.34 -14.24 -33.37
C THR A 364 -8.41 -14.11 -34.58
N PRO A 365 -7.90 -15.22 -35.16
CA PRO A 365 -7.03 -15.13 -36.33
C PRO A 365 -7.61 -14.32 -37.51
N PRO A 366 -8.91 -14.43 -37.87
CA PRO A 366 -9.51 -13.56 -38.89
C PRO A 366 -9.54 -12.08 -38.50
N GLU A 367 -9.79 -11.75 -37.24
CA GLU A 367 -9.78 -10.37 -36.74
C GLU A 367 -8.37 -9.78 -36.77
N GLN A 368 -7.34 -10.57 -36.45
CA GLN A 368 -5.94 -10.15 -36.57
C GLN A 368 -5.54 -9.89 -38.03
N SER A 369 -5.92 -10.78 -38.95
CA SER A 369 -5.68 -10.57 -40.38
C SER A 369 -6.40 -9.32 -40.89
N LEU A 370 -7.64 -9.09 -40.46
CA LEU A 370 -8.40 -7.89 -40.81
C LEU A 370 -7.70 -6.63 -40.29
N LEU A 371 -7.28 -6.63 -39.02
CA LEU A 371 -6.55 -5.53 -38.39
C LEU A 371 -5.35 -5.12 -39.25
N LEU A 372 -4.45 -6.07 -39.52
CA LEU A 372 -3.20 -5.85 -40.26
C LEU A 372 -3.46 -5.42 -41.71
N SER A 373 -4.44 -6.01 -42.39
CA SER A 373 -4.76 -5.69 -43.80
C SER A 373 -5.14 -4.22 -44.03
N LYS A 374 -5.57 -3.51 -42.98
CA LYS A 374 -5.98 -2.11 -43.07
C LYS A 374 -4.99 -1.12 -42.48
N VAL A 375 -3.95 -1.57 -41.76
CA VAL A 375 -2.94 -0.70 -41.14
C VAL A 375 -2.29 0.22 -42.18
N GLU A 376 -1.93 -0.30 -43.36
CA GLU A 376 -1.31 0.52 -44.39
C GLU A 376 -2.25 1.67 -44.83
N SER A 377 -3.50 1.35 -45.15
CA SER A 377 -4.46 2.35 -45.65
C SER A 377 -4.99 3.32 -44.58
N GLN A 378 -5.16 2.87 -43.33
CA GLN A 378 -5.80 3.65 -42.26
C GLN A 378 -4.80 4.35 -41.33
N VAL A 379 -3.57 3.83 -41.25
CA VAL A 379 -2.53 4.35 -40.35
C VAL A 379 -1.38 4.92 -41.15
N LEU A 380 -0.65 4.10 -41.93
CA LEU A 380 0.60 4.51 -42.58
C LEU A 380 0.39 5.54 -43.70
N ASN A 381 -0.69 5.44 -44.47
CA ASN A 381 -1.03 6.41 -45.50
C ASN A 381 -1.77 7.65 -44.95
N ARG A 382 -2.01 7.72 -43.64
CA ARG A 382 -2.73 8.80 -42.95
C ARG A 382 -1.96 9.34 -41.75
N LEU A 383 -0.63 9.24 -41.77
CA LEU A 383 0.22 9.68 -40.66
C LEU A 383 0.03 11.15 -40.33
N ASP A 384 -0.21 12.01 -41.33
CA ASP A 384 -0.48 13.43 -41.12
C ASP A 384 -1.71 13.66 -40.24
N ASP A 385 -2.81 12.93 -40.49
CA ASP A 385 -4.04 13.01 -39.69
C ASP A 385 -3.77 12.61 -38.22
N HIS A 386 -2.92 11.61 -38.00
CA HIS A 386 -2.55 11.14 -36.66
C HIS A 386 -1.64 12.14 -35.93
N VAL A 387 -0.72 12.79 -36.65
CA VAL A 387 0.10 13.88 -36.08
C VAL A 387 -0.77 15.06 -35.69
N ASP A 388 -1.73 15.47 -36.52
CA ASP A 388 -2.66 16.56 -36.20
C ASP A 388 -3.49 16.23 -34.95
N ARG A 389 -4.07 15.02 -34.90
CA ARG A 389 -4.82 14.56 -33.71
C ARG A 389 -3.98 14.59 -32.44
N VAL A 390 -2.75 14.08 -32.47
CA VAL A 390 -1.87 14.08 -31.29
C VAL A 390 -1.49 15.51 -30.90
N SER A 391 -1.29 16.40 -31.88
CA SER A 391 -1.02 17.82 -31.63
C SER A 391 -2.17 18.51 -30.89
N GLU A 392 -3.43 18.16 -31.20
CA GLU A 392 -4.62 18.72 -30.56
C GLU A 392 -4.76 18.31 -29.08
N THR A 393 -4.18 17.18 -28.68
CA THR A 393 -4.22 16.69 -27.29
C THR A 393 -3.09 17.22 -26.41
N TRP A 394 -2.22 18.08 -26.95
CA TRP A 394 -1.10 18.66 -26.21
C TRP A 394 -1.54 19.70 -25.18
N ASP A 395 -1.00 19.58 -23.98
CA ASP A 395 -1.15 20.56 -22.91
C ASP A 395 -0.02 21.61 -22.99
N THR A 396 -0.42 22.88 -23.14
CA THR A 396 0.50 24.02 -23.30
C THR A 396 1.40 24.28 -22.10
N ASP A 397 1.11 23.67 -20.95
CA ASP A 397 1.94 23.76 -19.75
C ASP A 397 3.20 22.86 -19.83
N TYR A 398 3.24 21.93 -20.79
CA TYR A 398 4.34 20.98 -20.98
C TYR A 398 5.10 21.23 -22.29
N SER A 399 6.41 20.95 -22.26
CA SER A 399 7.25 21.05 -23.45
C SER A 399 6.74 20.12 -24.57
N PRO A 400 6.60 20.61 -25.82
CA PRO A 400 6.15 19.78 -26.94
C PRO A 400 7.22 18.80 -27.46
N ALA A 401 8.47 18.90 -26.99
CA ALA A 401 9.62 18.18 -27.56
C ALA A 401 9.45 16.65 -27.62
N ASN A 402 8.83 16.06 -26.61
CA ASN A 402 8.66 14.60 -26.48
C ASN A 402 7.19 14.17 -26.66
N HIS A 403 6.32 15.07 -27.12
CA HIS A 403 4.87 14.83 -27.17
C HIS A 403 4.47 13.76 -28.20
N PHE A 404 5.35 13.47 -29.16
CA PHE A 404 5.13 12.48 -30.23
C PHE A 404 5.85 11.16 -30.02
N ASP A 405 6.59 10.96 -28.92
CA ASP A 405 7.44 9.77 -28.70
C ASP A 405 6.64 8.46 -28.79
N ASP A 406 5.47 8.40 -28.15
CA ASP A 406 4.56 7.26 -28.19
C ASP A 406 4.06 6.96 -29.62
N LEU A 407 3.75 8.00 -30.39
CA LEU A 407 3.31 7.84 -31.78
C LEU A 407 4.48 7.40 -32.67
N GLU A 408 5.69 7.92 -32.44
CA GLU A 408 6.88 7.51 -33.18
C GLU A 408 7.20 6.03 -32.95
N GLU A 409 7.14 5.56 -31.71
CA GLU A 409 7.32 4.14 -31.37
C GLU A 409 6.26 3.29 -32.09
N ALA A 410 4.98 3.69 -32.00
CA ALA A 410 3.88 2.98 -32.65
C ALA A 410 4.05 2.90 -34.18
N VAL A 411 4.43 3.99 -34.83
CA VAL A 411 4.67 4.04 -36.29
C VAL A 411 5.79 3.07 -36.69
N ARG A 412 6.87 3.01 -35.91
CA ARG A 412 7.96 2.05 -36.15
C ARG A 412 7.50 0.60 -36.04
N ASP A 413 6.62 0.29 -35.11
CA ASP A 413 6.04 -1.04 -34.97
C ASP A 413 5.12 -1.38 -36.16
N PHE A 414 4.27 -0.44 -36.59
CA PHE A 414 3.41 -0.63 -37.77
C PHE A 414 4.21 -0.85 -39.06
N ILE A 415 5.26 -0.06 -39.29
CA ILE A 415 6.13 -0.20 -40.46
C ILE A 415 6.80 -1.57 -40.46
N ARG A 416 7.38 -1.98 -39.33
CA ARG A 416 8.09 -3.26 -39.20
C ARG A 416 7.19 -4.45 -39.53
N GLU A 417 5.94 -4.39 -39.09
CA GLU A 417 4.98 -5.49 -39.26
C GLU A 417 4.34 -5.49 -40.66
N VAL A 418 4.06 -4.32 -41.26
CA VAL A 418 3.17 -4.23 -42.43
C VAL A 418 3.85 -3.72 -43.70
N ALA A 419 4.84 -2.83 -43.60
CA ALA A 419 5.48 -2.21 -44.76
C ALA A 419 7.00 -1.97 -44.53
N PRO A 420 7.79 -3.01 -44.20
CA PRO A 420 9.21 -2.85 -43.88
C PRO A 420 10.03 -2.29 -45.05
N GLU A 421 9.58 -2.50 -46.28
CA GLU A 421 10.22 -1.96 -47.49
C GLU A 421 10.03 -0.44 -47.67
N ARG A 422 9.01 0.15 -47.02
CA ARG A 422 8.72 1.60 -47.06
C ARG A 422 9.23 2.36 -45.83
N ASP A 423 10.03 1.71 -44.97
CA ASP A 423 10.51 2.26 -43.70
C ASP A 423 11.11 3.66 -43.83
N LYS A 424 12.06 3.82 -44.76
CA LYS A 424 12.73 5.11 -44.96
C LYS A 424 11.76 6.20 -45.43
N GLU A 425 10.91 5.90 -46.41
CA GLU A 425 9.94 6.85 -46.96
C GLU A 425 8.97 7.34 -45.87
N LEU A 426 8.37 6.41 -45.13
CA LEU A 426 7.35 6.69 -44.12
C LEU A 426 7.95 7.39 -42.90
N LEU A 427 9.13 6.97 -42.41
CA LEU A 427 9.77 7.62 -41.26
C LEU A 427 10.28 9.03 -41.59
N ASP A 428 10.84 9.25 -42.79
CA ASP A 428 11.32 10.59 -43.19
C ASP A 428 10.14 11.57 -43.36
N GLY A 429 9.03 11.09 -43.94
CA GLY A 429 7.78 11.84 -44.03
C GLY A 429 7.21 12.17 -42.65
N PHE A 430 7.09 11.17 -41.78
CA PHE A 430 6.59 11.31 -40.41
C PHE A 430 7.43 12.31 -39.59
N LYS A 431 8.76 12.18 -39.61
CA LYS A 431 9.67 13.08 -38.88
C LYS A 431 9.57 14.52 -39.36
N SER A 432 9.40 14.72 -40.67
CA SER A 432 9.22 16.06 -41.23
C SER A 432 7.92 16.70 -40.73
N ARG A 433 6.84 15.91 -40.68
CA ARG A 433 5.54 16.37 -40.18
C ARG A 433 5.54 16.66 -38.68
N THR A 434 6.13 15.78 -37.87
CA THR A 434 6.22 15.99 -36.42
C THR A 434 7.13 17.17 -36.09
N ALA A 435 8.24 17.35 -36.79
CA ALA A 435 9.11 18.52 -36.61
C ALA A 435 8.36 19.84 -36.86
N TYR A 436 7.55 19.89 -37.93
CA TYR A 436 6.69 21.05 -38.20
C TYR A 436 5.65 21.28 -37.09
N ALA A 437 4.99 20.21 -36.63
CA ALA A 437 4.01 20.31 -35.55
C ALA A 437 4.65 20.80 -34.24
N VAL A 438 5.80 20.25 -33.84
CA VAL A 438 6.56 20.68 -32.67
C VAL A 438 6.97 22.15 -32.78
N GLU A 439 7.37 22.63 -33.96
CA GLU A 439 7.69 24.05 -34.19
C GLU A 439 6.46 24.95 -33.92
N GLU A 440 5.30 24.58 -34.47
CA GLU A 440 4.05 25.31 -34.27
C GLU A 440 3.57 25.31 -32.81
N MET A 441 3.73 24.17 -32.11
CA MET A 441 3.41 24.04 -30.70
C MET A 441 4.38 24.87 -29.83
N THR A 442 5.67 24.86 -30.16
CA THR A 442 6.69 25.64 -29.47
C THR A 442 6.41 27.14 -29.54
N LYS A 443 5.86 27.64 -30.66
CA LYS A 443 5.40 29.04 -30.77
C LYS A 443 4.31 29.40 -29.77
N ARG A 444 3.53 28.42 -29.30
CA ARG A 444 2.43 28.57 -28.33
C ARG A 444 2.84 28.26 -26.89
N TYR A 445 3.97 27.58 -26.69
CA TYR A 445 4.48 27.19 -25.38
C TYR A 445 4.95 28.43 -24.59
N ARG A 446 4.43 28.60 -23.36
CA ARG A 446 4.71 29.79 -22.52
C ARG A 446 5.70 29.55 -21.38
N GLY A 447 6.28 28.35 -21.29
CA GLY A 447 7.26 27.98 -20.27
C GLY A 447 6.62 27.67 -18.90
N ALA A 448 7.18 26.69 -18.19
CA ALA A 448 6.81 26.43 -16.81
C ALA A 448 7.19 27.63 -15.93
N LYS A 449 6.29 28.06 -15.04
CA LYS A 449 6.65 29.00 -13.96
C LYS A 449 7.53 28.24 -12.95
N GLU A 450 8.81 28.59 -12.88
CA GLU A 450 9.68 28.15 -11.79
C GLU A 450 9.16 28.75 -10.47
N GLU A 451 8.56 27.93 -9.62
CA GLU A 451 8.42 28.23 -8.19
C GLU A 451 9.56 27.54 -7.43
N ASP A 452 10.57 28.31 -7.06
CA ASP A 452 11.65 27.86 -6.18
C ASP A 452 11.11 27.49 -4.79
N ALA A 453 11.31 26.24 -4.38
CA ALA A 453 11.01 25.78 -3.02
C ALA A 453 12.07 26.28 -2.02
N PRO A 454 11.69 26.81 -0.84
CA PRO A 454 12.66 27.27 0.15
C PRO A 454 13.28 26.11 0.93
N VAL A 455 14.61 26.01 0.89
CA VAL A 455 15.40 25.06 1.70
C VAL A 455 15.56 25.62 3.13
N SER A 456 15.05 24.89 4.13
CA SER A 456 15.21 25.22 5.56
C SER A 456 16.55 24.69 6.10
N LYS A 457 17.29 25.55 6.83
CA LYS A 457 18.54 25.22 7.54
C LYS A 457 18.24 24.69 8.95
N ASN A 458 18.87 23.57 9.30
CA ASN A 458 18.87 23.00 10.66
C ASN A 458 19.68 23.83 11.66
N VAL A 459 19.11 24.06 12.86
CA VAL A 459 19.80 24.60 14.04
C VAL A 459 20.11 23.44 14.99
N ARG A 460 21.39 23.24 15.35
CA ARG A 460 21.82 22.30 16.40
C ARG A 460 21.83 23.00 17.76
N SER A 461 21.19 22.43 18.77
CA SER A 461 21.36 22.81 20.17
C SER A 461 22.46 21.95 20.84
N ASN A 462 23.47 22.59 21.42
CA ASN A 462 24.54 21.94 22.19
C ASN A 462 24.12 21.74 23.66
N SER A 463 23.27 20.76 23.92
CA SER A 463 23.11 20.18 25.26
C SER A 463 24.05 18.98 25.41
N ASN A 464 24.67 18.79 26.58
CA ASN A 464 25.50 17.62 26.84
C ASN A 464 24.61 16.42 27.17
N VAL A 465 24.02 15.82 26.13
CA VAL A 465 23.08 14.68 26.19
C VAL A 465 23.59 13.52 27.06
N ALA A 466 24.91 13.29 27.09
CA ALA A 466 25.51 12.26 27.93
C ALA A 466 25.26 12.45 29.44
N SER A 467 24.98 13.68 29.89
CA SER A 467 24.67 13.97 31.29
C SER A 467 23.30 13.44 31.73
N ILE A 468 22.33 13.32 30.82
CA ILE A 468 20.98 12.82 31.10
C ILE A 468 21.00 11.32 31.45
N PHE A 469 21.93 10.56 30.88
CA PHE A 469 22.06 9.13 31.13
C PHE A 469 22.97 8.77 32.31
N ARG A 470 23.47 9.76 33.07
CA ARG A 470 24.54 9.55 34.06
C ARG A 470 24.18 8.53 35.14
N ASP A 471 22.92 8.44 35.53
CA ASP A 471 22.38 7.60 36.60
C ASP A 471 21.39 6.54 36.08
N VAL A 472 21.33 6.32 34.75
CA VAL A 472 20.37 5.37 34.16
C VAL A 472 20.60 3.94 34.65
N ASP A 473 21.83 3.59 34.98
CA ASP A 473 22.28 2.30 35.49
C ASP A 473 22.36 2.23 37.02
N ASP A 474 21.97 3.27 37.74
CA ASP A 474 21.76 3.18 39.20
C ASP A 474 20.58 2.26 39.52
#